data_AF-A0A944JJG7-F1
#
_entry.id   AF-A0A944JJG7-F1
#
_cell.length_a   1.000
_cell.length_b   1.000
_cell.length_c   1.000
_cell.angle_alpha   90.00
_cell.angle_beta   90.00
_cell.angle_gamma   90.00
#
_symmetry.space_group_name_H-M   'P 1'
#
loop_
_entity.id
_entity.type
_entity.pdbx_description
1 polymer ?
#
loop_
_entity_poly.entity_id
_entity_poly.type
_entity_poly.pdbx_seq_one_letter_code
_entity_poly.pdbx_strand_id
1 'polypeptide(L)'
;MPEKIESADKVGSVSAHRYEQIVAELRKIVEAQTRGQFAMGDYALEIEPMREQGPQDRGEELFTVKDSLFRLAEGIGLSYSAVNGARWVASRWPKQHRQARMSFTVHRILAGISDEEERFNAILTSPGGKTRWTPDDASRRVGRQVERPITPQEKVSAIHTLARDEAVAAVVTGDLLRRISAAHVLVEDEQIAAVVTGDLLKRPTVVAQVRQQDRVRAVEELTRDESVAATVTTGLLRRPDVAFRAMSDDYPDYGQHGTEPALSHAA
;
A
#
# COMPACT_ATOMS: atom_id res chain seq x y z
N MET A 1 -42.06 -14.02 9.58
CA MET A 1 -40.91 -14.04 8.66
C MET A 1 -41.33 -14.81 7.42
N PRO A 2 -41.09 -14.31 6.19
CA PRO A 2 -39.82 -13.74 5.75
C PRO A 2 -39.94 -12.44 4.92
N GLU A 3 -39.14 -11.43 5.23
CA GLU A 3 -38.79 -10.37 4.27
C GLU A 3 -37.28 -10.40 4.10
N LYS A 4 -36.84 -11.04 3.01
CA LYS A 4 -35.43 -11.09 2.64
C LYS A 4 -35.30 -10.97 1.12
N ILE A 5 -35.97 -9.98 0.52
CA ILE A 5 -35.77 -9.57 -0.88
C ILE A 5 -36.07 -8.06 -1.01
N GLU A 6 -35.24 -7.20 -0.43
CA GLU A 6 -35.33 -5.74 -0.69
C GLU A 6 -33.96 -5.03 -0.78
N SER A 7 -32.85 -5.78 -0.69
CA SER A 7 -31.50 -5.19 -0.52
C SER A 7 -30.64 -5.12 -1.78
N ALA A 8 -31.15 -5.48 -2.95
CA ALA A 8 -30.37 -5.44 -4.19
C ALA A 8 -30.38 -4.05 -4.86
N ASP A 9 -31.43 -3.25 -4.63
CA ASP A 9 -31.65 -1.98 -5.36
C ASP A 9 -31.29 -0.71 -4.55
N LYS A 10 -30.68 -0.85 -3.37
CA LYS A 10 -30.31 0.27 -2.50
C LYS A 10 -28.79 0.42 -2.43
N VAL A 11 -28.31 1.66 -2.54
CA VAL A 11 -26.93 2.07 -2.25
C VAL A 11 -26.95 2.82 -0.92
N GLY A 12 -26.53 2.15 0.16
CA GLY A 12 -26.72 2.67 1.51
C GLY A 12 -28.19 2.90 1.81
N SER A 13 -28.56 4.13 2.17
CA SER A 13 -29.94 4.49 2.54
C SER A 13 -30.82 4.96 1.36
N VAL A 14 -30.31 4.98 0.13
CA VAL A 14 -31.05 5.48 -1.05
C VAL A 14 -31.18 4.40 -2.12
N SER A 15 -32.18 4.53 -3.00
CA SER A 15 -32.28 3.65 -4.18
C SER A 15 -31.15 3.91 -5.19
N ALA A 16 -30.87 2.93 -6.05
CA ALA A 16 -29.88 3.07 -7.13
C ALA A 16 -30.15 4.28 -8.04
N HIS A 17 -31.41 4.49 -8.43
CA HIS A 17 -31.80 5.66 -9.22
C HIS A 17 -31.53 6.98 -8.50
N ARG A 18 -31.85 7.06 -7.19
CA ARG A 18 -31.58 8.28 -6.41
C ARG A 18 -30.07 8.50 -6.24
N TYR A 19 -29.31 7.43 -6.07
CA TYR A 19 -27.85 7.50 -6.04
C TYR A 19 -27.28 8.10 -7.32
N GLU A 20 -27.75 7.68 -8.50
CA GLU A 20 -27.33 8.25 -9.79
C GLU A 20 -27.63 9.75 -9.90
N GLN A 21 -28.81 10.18 -9.44
CA GLN A 21 -29.18 11.60 -9.38
C GLN A 21 -28.24 12.39 -8.47
N ILE A 22 -27.99 11.88 -7.25
CA ILE A 22 -27.06 12.50 -6.29
C ILE A 22 -25.67 12.63 -6.91
N VAL A 23 -25.18 11.58 -7.56
CA VAL A 23 -23.88 11.60 -8.25
C VAL A 23 -23.85 12.66 -9.34
N ALA A 24 -24.92 12.81 -10.13
CA ALA A 24 -25.00 13.84 -11.17
C ALA A 24 -24.99 15.27 -10.58
N GLU A 25 -25.67 15.50 -9.46
CA GLU A 25 -25.68 16.78 -8.75
C GLU A 25 -24.31 17.10 -8.13
N LEU A 26 -23.73 16.15 -7.38
CA LEU A 26 -22.42 16.31 -6.76
C LEU A 26 -21.32 16.57 -7.80
N ARG A 27 -21.43 16.00 -9.01
CA ARG A 27 -20.48 16.28 -10.10
C ARG A 27 -20.46 17.76 -10.49
N LYS A 28 -21.61 18.44 -10.50
CA LYS A 28 -21.67 19.89 -10.79
C LYS A 28 -20.97 20.70 -9.70
N ILE A 29 -21.15 20.28 -8.44
CA ILE A 29 -20.48 20.91 -7.29
C ILE A 29 -18.96 20.71 -7.38
N VAL A 30 -18.51 19.49 -7.66
CA VAL A 30 -17.07 19.18 -7.83
C VAL A 30 -16.45 19.96 -8.99
N GLU A 31 -17.18 20.15 -10.09
CA GLU A 31 -16.72 20.98 -11.21
C GLU A 31 -16.54 22.45 -10.79
N ALA A 32 -17.52 23.01 -10.06
CA ALA A 32 -17.42 24.37 -9.54
C ALA A 32 -16.25 24.53 -8.55
N GLN A 33 -16.07 23.55 -7.65
CA GLN A 33 -14.94 23.51 -6.72
C GLN A 33 -13.60 23.44 -7.45
N THR A 34 -13.53 22.63 -8.52
CA THR A 34 -12.33 22.50 -9.35
C THR A 34 -11.97 23.81 -10.03
N ARG A 35 -12.96 24.54 -10.58
CA ARG A 35 -12.74 25.88 -11.12
C ARG A 35 -12.23 26.86 -10.06
N GLY A 36 -12.81 26.84 -8.86
CA GLY A 36 -12.37 27.68 -7.75
C GLY A 36 -10.92 27.41 -7.34
N GLN A 37 -10.51 26.14 -7.26
CA GLN A 37 -9.14 25.77 -6.93
C GLN A 37 -8.14 26.17 -8.02
N PHE A 38 -8.51 26.05 -9.29
CA PHE A 38 -7.69 26.56 -10.39
C PHE A 38 -7.58 28.08 -10.39
N ALA A 39 -8.67 28.82 -10.13
CA ALA A 39 -8.64 30.27 -10.03
C ALA A 39 -7.73 30.73 -8.88
N MET A 40 -7.83 30.09 -7.71
CA MET A 40 -6.91 30.33 -6.59
C MET A 40 -5.45 30.09 -6.99
N GLY A 41 -5.17 29.00 -7.70
CA GLY A 41 -3.83 28.72 -8.21
C GLY A 41 -3.33 29.73 -9.24
N ASP A 42 -4.20 30.18 -10.15
CA ASP A 42 -3.90 31.21 -11.15
C ASP A 42 -3.53 32.54 -10.48
N TYR A 43 -4.33 33.01 -9.51
CA TYR A 43 -4.00 34.22 -8.75
C TYR A 43 -2.73 34.06 -7.92
N ALA A 44 -2.50 32.88 -7.33
CA ALA A 44 -1.25 32.62 -6.61
C ALA A 44 -0.03 32.64 -7.54
N LEU A 45 -0.17 32.23 -8.81
CA LEU A 45 0.88 32.33 -9.83
C LEU A 45 1.10 33.76 -10.34
N GLU A 46 0.03 34.55 -10.41
CA GLU A 46 0.10 35.97 -10.75
C GLU A 46 0.90 36.75 -9.68
N ILE A 47 0.67 36.44 -8.40
CA ILE A 47 1.40 37.07 -7.28
C ILE A 47 2.84 36.54 -7.19
N GLU A 48 3.03 35.21 -7.24
CA GLU A 48 4.34 34.57 -7.13
C GLU A 48 4.50 33.50 -8.22
N PRO A 49 5.10 33.86 -9.38
CA PRO A 49 5.40 32.91 -10.45
C PRO A 49 6.29 31.74 -9.98
N MET A 50 6.23 30.61 -10.70
CA MET A 50 7.15 29.50 -10.43
C MET A 50 8.57 29.92 -10.82
N ARG A 51 9.49 29.93 -9.84
CA ARG A 51 10.92 30.19 -10.07
C ARG A 51 11.61 28.88 -10.48
N GLU A 52 12.53 28.92 -11.44
CA GLU A 52 13.42 27.80 -11.74
C GLU A 52 14.31 27.51 -10.52
N GLN A 53 14.59 26.23 -10.25
CA GLN A 53 15.49 25.84 -9.15
C GLN A 53 16.94 26.19 -9.50
N GLY A 54 17.28 27.48 -9.37
CA GLY A 54 18.66 27.98 -9.44
C GLY A 54 19.27 28.17 -8.04
N PRO A 55 20.59 28.48 -7.96
CA PRO A 55 21.19 28.93 -6.72
C PRO A 55 20.36 30.08 -6.17
N GLN A 56 19.96 29.96 -4.91
CA GLN A 56 19.11 30.92 -4.25
C GLN A 56 19.91 32.23 -4.14
N ASP A 57 19.67 33.16 -5.08
CA ASP A 57 20.22 34.50 -4.99
C ASP A 57 19.71 35.08 -3.68
N ARG A 58 20.62 35.22 -2.72
CA ARG A 58 20.38 35.91 -1.45
C ARG A 58 20.35 37.42 -1.71
N GLY A 59 19.53 37.84 -2.67
CA GLY A 59 19.20 39.24 -2.88
C GLY A 59 18.30 39.71 -1.77
N GLU A 60 18.42 40.99 -1.43
CA GLU A 60 17.68 41.74 -0.42
C GLU A 60 16.17 41.88 -0.76
N GLU A 61 15.49 40.79 -1.16
CA GLU A 61 14.04 40.79 -1.34
C GLU A 61 13.37 40.85 0.03
N LEU A 62 12.68 41.97 0.29
CA LEU A 62 11.93 42.24 1.53
C LEU A 62 10.82 41.23 1.82
N PHE A 63 10.39 40.42 0.83
CA PHE A 63 9.39 39.37 0.98
C PHE A 63 9.85 38.10 0.28
N THR A 64 9.83 36.98 1.00
CA THR A 64 10.03 35.67 0.37
C THR A 64 8.75 35.20 -0.32
N VAL A 65 8.88 34.30 -1.31
CA VAL A 65 7.74 33.59 -1.92
C VAL A 65 6.78 33.02 -0.86
N LYS A 66 7.34 32.52 0.24
CA LYS A 66 6.58 31.94 1.34
C LYS A 66 5.74 33.01 2.04
N ASP A 67 6.31 34.18 2.34
CA ASP A 67 5.62 35.27 3.03
C ASP A 67 4.45 35.85 2.21
N SER A 68 4.65 36.08 0.91
CA SER A 68 3.60 36.54 0.00
C SER A 68 2.41 35.56 -0.04
N LEU A 69 2.70 34.26 -0.14
CA LEU A 69 1.67 33.22 -0.15
C LEU A 69 0.99 33.04 1.21
N PHE A 70 1.69 33.24 2.34
CA PHE A 70 1.06 33.26 3.66
C PHE A 70 0.06 34.40 3.76
N ARG A 71 0.44 35.59 3.33
CA ARG A 71 -0.45 36.76 3.33
C ARG A 71 -1.67 36.55 2.44
N LEU A 72 -1.50 35.95 1.25
CA LEU A 72 -2.63 35.57 0.40
C LEU A 72 -3.54 34.57 1.12
N ALA A 73 -2.97 33.53 1.72
CA ALA A 73 -3.72 32.49 2.41
C ALA A 73 -4.55 33.04 3.59
N GLU A 74 -3.95 33.91 4.41
CA GLU A 74 -4.66 34.62 5.49
C GLU A 74 -5.79 35.50 4.95
N GLY A 75 -5.54 36.24 3.87
CA GLY A 75 -6.53 37.14 3.24
C GLY A 75 -7.78 36.42 2.71
N ILE A 76 -7.66 35.15 2.34
CA ILE A 76 -8.79 34.32 1.84
C ILE A 76 -9.26 33.26 2.85
N GLY A 77 -8.69 33.23 4.06
CA GLY A 77 -9.06 32.28 5.12
C GLY A 77 -8.68 30.82 4.84
N LEU A 78 -7.59 30.57 4.11
CA LEU A 78 -7.08 29.23 3.80
C LEU A 78 -5.69 28.99 4.37
N SER A 79 -5.22 27.75 4.32
CA SER A 79 -3.84 27.43 4.71
C SER A 79 -2.85 27.75 3.59
N TYR A 80 -1.64 28.15 3.96
CA TYR A 80 -0.52 28.29 3.03
C TYR A 80 -0.35 27.04 2.15
N SER A 81 -0.47 25.84 2.74
CA SER A 81 -0.34 24.58 2.01
C SER A 81 -1.38 24.41 0.90
N ALA A 82 -2.63 24.83 1.16
CA ALA A 82 -3.70 24.78 0.15
C ALA A 82 -3.41 25.74 -1.01
N VAL A 83 -3.01 26.98 -0.71
CA VAL A 83 -2.68 27.99 -1.73
C VAL A 83 -1.47 27.57 -2.54
N ASN A 84 -0.36 27.20 -1.87
CA ASN A 84 0.87 26.77 -2.54
C ASN A 84 0.64 25.49 -3.37
N GLY A 85 -0.14 24.54 -2.84
CA GLY A 85 -0.54 23.34 -3.56
C GLY A 85 -1.34 23.68 -4.83
N ALA A 86 -2.31 24.58 -4.74
CA ALA A 86 -3.08 24.98 -5.91
C ALA A 86 -2.25 25.76 -6.94
N ARG A 87 -1.34 26.63 -6.48
CA ARG A 87 -0.37 27.33 -7.32
C ARG A 87 0.45 26.34 -8.15
N TRP A 88 1.00 25.33 -7.49
CA TRP A 88 1.77 24.28 -8.15
C TRP A 88 0.93 23.48 -9.14
N VAL A 89 -0.31 23.12 -8.82
CA VAL A 89 -1.18 22.41 -9.78
C VAL A 89 -1.52 23.30 -10.98
N ALA A 90 -1.83 24.58 -10.76
CA ALA A 90 -2.14 25.51 -11.83
C ALA A 90 -0.96 25.72 -12.80
N SER A 91 0.28 25.70 -12.31
CA SER A 91 1.46 25.84 -13.18
C SER A 91 1.71 24.61 -14.03
N ARG A 92 1.34 23.42 -13.53
CA ARG A 92 1.44 22.16 -14.27
C ARG A 92 0.31 21.96 -15.27
N TRP A 93 -0.77 22.74 -15.16
CA TRP A 93 -1.98 22.66 -16.00
C TRP A 93 -2.37 24.05 -16.54
N PRO A 94 -1.79 24.50 -17.66
CA PRO A 94 -2.25 25.69 -18.36
C PRO A 94 -3.73 25.62 -18.71
N LYS A 95 -4.40 26.77 -18.83
CA LYS A 95 -5.87 26.87 -18.96
C LYS A 95 -6.43 25.97 -20.06
N GLN A 96 -5.75 25.86 -21.19
CA GLN A 96 -6.15 25.04 -22.35
C GLN A 96 -6.08 23.52 -22.13
N HIS A 97 -5.32 23.05 -21.14
CA HIS A 97 -5.17 21.61 -20.85
C HIS A 97 -6.05 21.12 -19.68
N ARG A 98 -6.75 22.03 -19.00
CA ARG A 98 -7.63 21.69 -17.87
C ARG A 98 -8.90 21.03 -18.36
N GLN A 99 -9.28 19.93 -17.71
CA GLN A 99 -10.49 19.18 -18.06
C GLN A 99 -11.60 19.49 -17.06
N ALA A 100 -12.61 20.28 -17.47
CA ALA A 100 -13.70 20.71 -16.58
C ALA A 100 -14.43 19.53 -15.90
N ARG A 101 -14.57 18.39 -16.61
CA ARG A 101 -15.24 17.19 -16.09
C ARG A 101 -14.38 16.35 -15.13
N MET A 102 -13.12 16.70 -14.93
CA MET A 102 -12.19 16.02 -14.03
C MET A 102 -12.05 16.81 -12.73
N SER A 103 -11.96 16.11 -11.61
CA SER A 103 -11.75 16.77 -10.32
C SER A 103 -10.35 17.37 -10.24
N PHE A 104 -10.19 18.43 -9.44
CA PHE A 104 -8.88 18.99 -9.12
C PHE A 104 -7.93 17.96 -8.49
N THR A 105 -8.47 16.99 -7.73
CA THR A 105 -7.67 15.90 -7.16
C THR A 105 -6.97 15.07 -8.22
N VAL A 106 -7.66 14.72 -9.32
CA VAL A 106 -7.06 13.99 -10.44
C VAL A 106 -5.97 14.84 -11.10
N HIS A 107 -6.25 16.11 -11.38
CA HIS A 107 -5.24 17.04 -11.92
C HIS A 107 -4.01 17.12 -11.00
N ARG A 108 -4.21 17.22 -9.68
CA ARG A 108 -3.13 17.30 -8.69
C ARG A 108 -2.27 16.03 -8.64
N ILE A 109 -2.87 14.86 -8.82
CA ILE A 109 -2.12 13.60 -8.84
C ILE A 109 -1.32 13.49 -10.15
N LEU A 110 -1.97 13.70 -11.30
CA LEU A 110 -1.35 13.64 -12.63
C LEU A 110 -0.34 14.77 -12.86
N ALA A 111 -0.43 15.89 -12.13
CA ALA A 111 0.58 16.96 -12.14
C ALA A 111 2.00 16.46 -11.76
N GLY A 112 2.08 15.31 -11.08
CA GLY A 112 3.34 14.64 -10.76
C GLY A 112 4.04 13.96 -11.94
N ILE A 113 3.39 13.82 -13.10
CA ILE A 113 4.05 13.38 -14.33
C ILE A 113 4.99 14.49 -14.79
N SER A 114 6.29 14.20 -14.86
CA SER A 114 7.34 15.18 -15.18
C SER A 114 7.20 15.67 -16.62
N ASP A 115 7.09 14.74 -17.57
CA ASP A 115 6.90 15.01 -18.99
C ASP A 115 5.56 15.72 -19.25
N GLU A 116 5.59 16.81 -20.01
CA GLU A 116 4.42 17.65 -20.21
C GLU A 116 3.43 17.06 -21.20
N GLU A 117 3.94 16.51 -22.30
CA GLU A 117 3.11 15.92 -23.34
C GLU A 117 2.41 14.67 -22.81
N GLU A 118 3.14 13.80 -22.12
CA GLU A 118 2.60 12.63 -21.42
C GLU A 118 1.52 13.05 -20.42
N ARG A 119 1.78 14.10 -19.63
CA ARG A 119 0.82 14.61 -18.64
C ARG A 119 -0.47 15.08 -19.31
N PHE A 120 -0.37 15.90 -20.35
CA PHE A 120 -1.53 16.44 -21.07
C PHE A 120 -2.31 15.35 -21.80
N ASN A 121 -1.64 14.35 -22.36
CA ASN A 121 -2.29 13.22 -22.99
C ASN A 121 -2.97 12.31 -21.95
N ALA A 122 -2.33 12.08 -20.80
CA ALA A 122 -2.85 11.20 -19.77
C ALA A 122 -4.24 11.63 -19.30
N ILE A 123 -4.47 12.93 -19.03
CA ILE A 123 -5.77 13.35 -18.51
C ILE A 123 -6.95 13.12 -19.49
N LEU A 124 -6.67 13.04 -20.79
CA LEU A 124 -7.66 12.79 -21.84
C LEU A 124 -8.03 11.30 -21.93
N THR A 125 -7.10 10.40 -21.62
CA THR A 125 -7.25 8.95 -21.78
C THR A 125 -7.39 8.26 -20.43
N SER A 126 -8.63 7.99 -20.00
CA SER A 126 -8.84 7.23 -18.76
C SER A 126 -8.39 5.77 -18.90
N PRO A 127 -7.69 5.18 -17.91
CA PRO A 127 -7.20 3.81 -17.99
C PRO A 127 -8.33 2.77 -18.04
N GLY A 128 -8.11 1.68 -18.78
CA GLY A 128 -8.97 0.49 -18.76
C GLY A 128 -10.36 0.67 -19.39
N GLY A 129 -10.52 1.62 -20.32
CA GLY A 129 -11.81 1.87 -20.99
C GLY A 129 -12.88 2.49 -20.08
N LYS A 130 -12.48 2.92 -18.88
CA LYS A 130 -13.39 3.61 -17.96
C LYS A 130 -13.82 4.95 -18.56
N THR A 131 -15.06 5.33 -18.28
CA THR A 131 -15.58 6.61 -18.75
C THR A 131 -14.98 7.81 -18.02
N ARG A 132 -14.35 7.61 -16.84
CA ARG A 132 -13.81 8.68 -15.99
C ARG A 132 -12.65 8.21 -15.13
N TRP A 133 -11.72 9.14 -14.86
CA TRP A 133 -10.67 8.98 -13.86
C TRP A 133 -11.24 8.91 -12.44
N THR A 134 -10.75 7.95 -11.65
CA THR A 134 -10.80 8.00 -10.18
C THR A 134 -9.46 8.50 -9.62
N PRO A 135 -9.42 8.98 -8.36
CA PRO A 135 -8.15 9.28 -7.70
C PRO A 135 -7.19 8.09 -7.68
N ASP A 136 -7.68 6.87 -7.47
CA ASP A 136 -6.85 5.67 -7.48
C ASP A 136 -6.31 5.35 -8.87
N ASP A 137 -7.10 5.51 -9.93
CA ASP A 137 -6.59 5.34 -11.30
C ASP A 137 -5.45 6.33 -11.56
N ALA A 138 -5.60 7.59 -11.13
CA ALA A 138 -4.56 8.60 -11.24
C ALA A 138 -3.31 8.23 -10.43
N SER A 139 -3.49 7.76 -9.19
CA SER A 139 -2.38 7.33 -8.32
C SER A 139 -1.61 6.17 -8.94
N ARG A 140 -2.30 5.15 -9.48
CA ARG A 140 -1.68 4.04 -10.23
C ARG A 140 -0.84 4.56 -11.38
N ARG A 141 -1.39 5.47 -12.18
CA ARG A 141 -0.71 6.02 -13.37
C ARG A 141 0.62 6.69 -13.04
N VAL A 142 0.74 7.27 -11.85
CA VAL A 142 1.95 7.98 -11.39
C VAL A 142 2.77 7.18 -10.37
N GLY A 143 2.45 5.90 -10.15
CA GLY A 143 3.17 5.04 -9.19
C GLY A 143 3.03 5.46 -7.72
N ARG A 144 1.97 6.20 -7.36
CA ARG A 144 1.64 6.53 -5.96
C ARG A 144 0.83 5.41 -5.32
N GLN A 145 0.94 5.30 -4.00
CA GLN A 145 0.11 4.38 -3.23
C GLN A 145 -1.38 4.71 -3.46
N VAL A 146 -2.15 3.67 -3.76
CA VAL A 146 -3.60 3.73 -3.96
C VAL A 146 -4.33 3.55 -2.63
N GLU A 147 -5.54 4.09 -2.54
CA GLU A 147 -6.43 3.90 -1.40
C GLU A 147 -7.07 2.51 -1.42
N ARG A 148 -7.44 2.02 -2.61
CA ARG A 148 -7.99 0.67 -2.79
C ARG A 148 -7.07 -0.19 -3.66
N PRO A 149 -6.10 -0.90 -3.05
CA PRO A 149 -5.27 -1.88 -3.73
C PRO A 149 -6.09 -2.98 -4.43
N ILE A 150 -5.82 -3.22 -5.71
CA ILE A 150 -6.45 -4.30 -6.48
C ILE A 150 -5.45 -5.36 -6.92
N THR A 151 -4.22 -4.98 -7.29
CA THR A 151 -3.20 -5.92 -7.73
C THR A 151 -2.43 -6.50 -6.53
N PRO A 152 -1.84 -7.70 -6.65
CA PRO A 152 -0.98 -8.26 -5.61
C PRO A 152 0.13 -7.29 -5.18
N GLN A 153 0.79 -6.63 -6.13
CA GLN A 153 1.85 -5.65 -5.86
C GLN A 153 1.33 -4.42 -5.11
N GLU A 154 0.14 -3.91 -5.44
CA GLU A 154 -0.47 -2.80 -4.69
C GLU A 154 -0.78 -3.22 -3.25
N LYS A 155 -1.27 -4.44 -3.04
CA LYS A 155 -1.54 -5.00 -1.70
C LYS A 155 -0.26 -5.15 -0.89
N VAL A 156 0.79 -5.72 -1.50
CA VAL A 156 2.14 -5.83 -0.89
C VAL A 156 2.64 -4.45 -0.47
N SER A 157 2.58 -3.47 -1.37
CA SER A 157 3.03 -2.11 -1.08
C SER A 157 2.22 -1.45 0.06
N ALA A 158 0.91 -1.69 0.14
CA ALA A 158 0.08 -1.21 1.23
C ALA A 158 0.46 -1.85 2.57
N ILE A 159 0.74 -3.17 2.57
CA ILE A 159 1.25 -3.88 3.77
C ILE A 159 2.60 -3.31 4.20
N HIS A 160 3.52 -3.04 3.28
CA HIS A 160 4.82 -2.43 3.61
C HIS A 160 4.66 -1.05 4.26
N THR A 161 3.73 -0.22 3.79
CA THR A 161 3.46 1.09 4.42
C THR A 161 2.99 0.93 5.87
N LEU A 162 2.10 -0.02 6.15
CA LEU A 162 1.64 -0.31 7.51
C LEU A 162 2.74 -0.93 8.37
N ALA A 163 3.51 -1.85 7.80
CA ALA A 163 4.61 -2.55 8.46
C ALA A 163 5.89 -1.70 8.61
N ARG A 164 5.84 -0.38 8.37
CA ARG A 164 6.92 0.53 8.80
C ARG A 164 7.09 0.50 10.32
N ASP A 165 6.00 0.33 11.05
CA ASP A 165 6.03 0.04 12.48
C ASP A 165 6.54 -1.39 12.71
N GLU A 166 7.63 -1.53 13.48
CA GLU A 166 8.27 -2.82 13.80
C GLU A 166 7.33 -3.77 14.56
N ALA A 167 6.47 -3.25 15.44
CA ALA A 167 5.53 -4.08 16.20
C ALA A 167 4.42 -4.62 15.30
N VAL A 168 3.89 -3.78 14.40
CA VAL A 168 2.93 -4.21 13.37
C VAL A 168 3.58 -5.25 12.45
N ALA A 169 4.81 -5.01 12.02
CA ALA A 169 5.56 -5.94 11.19
C ALA A 169 5.76 -7.30 11.87
N ALA A 170 6.08 -7.33 13.17
CA ALA A 170 6.26 -8.57 13.92
C ALA A 170 4.96 -9.38 14.03
N VAL A 171 3.83 -8.73 14.29
CA VAL A 171 2.51 -9.39 14.33
C VAL A 171 2.17 -9.97 12.97
N VAL A 172 2.26 -9.18 11.89
CA VAL A 172 2.00 -9.64 10.52
C VAL A 172 2.89 -10.82 10.16
N THR A 173 4.19 -10.74 10.47
CA THR A 173 5.13 -11.84 10.20
C THR A 173 4.74 -13.12 10.95
N GLY A 174 4.41 -13.01 12.24
CA GLY A 174 3.95 -14.16 13.03
C GLY A 174 2.68 -14.80 12.48
N ASP A 175 1.70 -13.98 12.09
CA ASP A 175 0.45 -14.44 11.49
C ASP A 175 0.69 -15.16 10.16
N LEU A 176 1.52 -14.61 9.29
CA LEU A 176 1.85 -15.22 8.00
C LEU A 176 2.64 -16.52 8.15
N LEU A 177 3.61 -16.58 9.07
CA LEU A 177 4.34 -17.82 9.36
C LEU A 177 3.39 -18.92 9.82
N ARG A 178 2.40 -18.62 10.66
CA ARG A 178 1.40 -19.60 11.09
C ARG A 178 0.51 -20.10 9.95
N ARG A 179 0.23 -19.26 8.94
CA ARG A 179 -0.57 -19.63 7.76
C ARG A 179 0.20 -20.52 6.80
N ILE A 180 1.48 -20.21 6.55
CA ILE A 180 2.37 -21.04 5.73
C ILE A 180 2.47 -22.46 6.34
N SER A 181 2.53 -22.57 7.67
CA SER A 181 2.53 -23.86 8.37
C SER A 181 1.19 -24.60 8.40
N ALA A 182 0.15 -24.10 7.73
CA ALA A 182 -1.21 -24.67 7.75
C ALA A 182 -1.80 -24.99 6.37
N ALA A 183 -1.16 -24.62 5.25
CA ALA A 183 -1.76 -24.77 3.91
C ALA A 183 -0.81 -25.40 2.88
N HIS A 184 -1.36 -26.26 2.01
CA HIS A 184 -0.63 -27.02 0.97
C HIS A 184 -1.02 -26.63 -0.48
N VAL A 185 -1.66 -25.47 -0.70
CA VAL A 185 -2.02 -25.00 -2.07
C VAL A 185 -1.84 -23.49 -2.18
N LEU A 186 -1.06 -23.05 -3.16
CA LEU A 186 -0.78 -21.65 -3.45
C LEU A 186 -1.98 -21.00 -4.16
N VAL A 187 -2.75 -20.19 -3.42
CA VAL A 187 -3.70 -19.20 -3.96
C VAL A 187 -2.96 -17.86 -4.08
N GLU A 188 -3.47 -16.88 -4.84
CA GLU A 188 -2.85 -15.54 -4.99
C GLU A 188 -2.45 -14.88 -3.65
N ASP A 189 -3.23 -15.10 -2.60
CA ASP A 189 -2.97 -14.59 -1.25
C ASP A 189 -1.67 -15.16 -0.63
N GLU A 190 -1.27 -16.38 -1.00
CA GLU A 190 -0.06 -17.02 -0.47
C GLU A 190 1.21 -16.49 -1.16
N GLN A 191 1.12 -16.04 -2.42
CA GLN A 191 2.23 -15.34 -3.08
C GLN A 191 2.52 -13.99 -2.42
N ILE A 192 1.46 -13.25 -2.06
CA ILE A 192 1.58 -12.00 -1.30
C ILE A 192 2.21 -12.29 0.07
N ALA A 193 1.72 -13.32 0.77
CA ALA A 193 2.26 -13.74 2.05
C ALA A 193 3.76 -14.09 1.96
N ALA A 194 4.16 -14.86 0.96
CA ALA A 194 5.56 -15.27 0.78
C ALA A 194 6.49 -14.06 0.55
N VAL A 195 6.10 -13.12 -0.32
CA VAL A 195 6.88 -11.90 -0.58
C VAL A 195 7.01 -11.05 0.69
N VAL A 196 5.89 -10.77 1.35
CA VAL A 196 5.87 -9.95 2.58
C VAL A 196 6.68 -10.60 3.69
N THR A 197 6.48 -11.89 3.96
CA THR A 197 7.22 -12.63 4.99
C THR A 197 8.72 -12.62 4.69
N GLY A 198 9.11 -12.87 3.43
CA GLY A 198 10.51 -12.85 3.02
C GLY A 198 11.20 -11.52 3.26
N ASP A 199 10.50 -10.40 3.00
CA ASP A 199 11.06 -9.07 3.23
C ASP A 199 11.08 -8.67 4.71
N LEU A 200 10.03 -9.01 5.47
CA LEU A 200 9.98 -8.69 6.90
C LEU A 200 11.00 -9.50 7.71
N LEU A 201 11.27 -10.76 7.35
CA LEU A 201 12.29 -11.59 7.99
C LEU A 201 13.73 -11.08 7.78
N LYS A 202 13.98 -10.18 6.82
CA LYS A 202 15.29 -9.53 6.65
C LYS A 202 15.58 -8.49 7.74
N ARG A 203 14.58 -8.09 8.53
CA ARG A 203 14.71 -7.08 9.60
C ARG A 203 14.96 -7.78 10.95
N PRO A 204 16.16 -7.63 11.55
CA PRO A 204 16.50 -8.32 12.80
C PRO A 204 15.55 -7.97 13.96
N THR A 205 15.09 -6.72 14.02
CA THR A 205 14.15 -6.24 15.06
C THR A 205 12.79 -6.93 14.96
N VAL A 206 12.25 -7.10 13.74
CA VAL A 206 11.02 -7.87 13.51
C VAL A 206 11.21 -9.31 13.99
N VAL A 207 12.27 -9.98 13.54
CA VAL A 207 12.54 -11.40 13.88
C VAL A 207 12.69 -11.61 15.40
N ALA A 208 13.27 -10.65 16.11
CA ALA A 208 13.41 -10.72 17.57
C ALA A 208 12.06 -10.65 18.30
N GLN A 209 11.07 -9.97 17.73
CA GLN A 209 9.74 -9.79 18.31
C GLN A 209 8.76 -10.91 17.93
N VAL A 210 9.05 -11.70 16.90
CA VAL A 210 8.24 -12.88 16.55
C VAL A 210 8.37 -13.94 17.66
N ARG A 211 7.22 -14.49 18.09
CA ARG A 211 7.16 -15.54 19.12
C ARG A 211 8.06 -16.71 18.75
N GLN A 212 8.81 -17.23 19.74
CA GLN A 212 9.74 -18.34 19.52
C GLN A 212 9.04 -19.57 18.90
N GLN A 213 7.85 -19.90 19.37
CA GLN A 213 7.06 -21.03 18.84
C GLN A 213 6.75 -20.88 17.34
N ASP A 214 6.38 -19.67 16.89
CA ASP A 214 6.09 -19.40 15.48
C ASP A 214 7.37 -19.53 14.62
N ARG A 215 8.52 -19.13 15.16
CA ARG A 215 9.83 -19.30 14.49
C ARG A 215 10.24 -20.77 14.37
N VAL A 216 10.11 -21.54 15.45
CA VAL A 216 10.46 -22.97 15.48
C VAL A 216 9.59 -23.73 14.49
N ARG A 217 8.27 -23.54 14.54
CA ARG A 217 7.33 -24.20 13.63
C ARG A 217 7.58 -23.84 12.16
N ALA A 218 7.94 -22.60 11.87
CA ALA A 218 8.31 -22.19 10.52
C ALA A 218 9.59 -22.90 10.04
N VAL A 219 10.61 -23.02 10.89
CA VAL A 219 11.83 -23.78 10.54
C VAL A 219 11.50 -25.24 10.27
N GLU A 220 10.73 -25.90 11.14
CA GLU A 220 10.31 -27.29 10.96
C GLU A 220 9.60 -27.50 9.61
N GLU A 221 8.64 -26.64 9.28
CA GLU A 221 7.91 -26.72 8.01
C GLU A 221 8.82 -26.48 6.80
N LEU A 222 9.67 -25.46 6.83
CA LEU A 222 10.60 -25.15 5.73
C LEU A 222 11.64 -26.26 5.53
N THR A 223 12.03 -26.96 6.60
CA THR A 223 12.94 -28.13 6.52
C THR A 223 12.25 -29.42 6.09
N ARG A 224 10.97 -29.42 5.73
CA ARG A 224 10.37 -30.54 4.98
C ARG A 224 10.93 -30.65 3.56
N ASP A 225 11.44 -29.56 3.01
CA ASP A 225 12.24 -29.57 1.78
C ASP A 225 13.67 -30.03 2.11
N GLU A 226 14.08 -31.16 1.53
CA GLU A 226 15.39 -31.77 1.80
C GLU A 226 16.57 -30.84 1.47
N SER A 227 16.45 -30.01 0.44
CA SER A 227 17.52 -29.07 0.04
C SER A 227 17.69 -27.95 1.06
N VAL A 228 16.57 -27.47 1.61
CA VAL A 228 16.54 -26.49 2.70
C VAL A 228 17.08 -27.12 3.98
N ALA A 229 16.63 -28.34 4.31
CA ALA A 229 17.09 -29.08 5.49
C ALA A 229 18.61 -29.30 5.48
N ALA A 230 19.17 -29.74 4.35
CA ALA A 230 20.62 -29.95 4.20
C ALA A 230 21.40 -28.65 4.41
N THR A 231 20.92 -27.55 3.83
CA THR A 231 21.56 -26.22 3.96
C THR A 231 21.51 -25.70 5.39
N VAL A 232 20.34 -25.76 6.04
CA VAL A 232 20.14 -25.33 7.43
C VAL A 232 21.00 -26.17 8.37
N THR A 233 20.97 -27.50 8.22
CA THR A 233 21.77 -28.43 9.04
C THR A 233 23.26 -28.13 8.92
N THR A 234 23.76 -27.92 7.70
CA THR A 234 25.16 -27.53 7.47
C THR A 234 25.52 -26.24 8.21
N GLY A 235 24.63 -25.24 8.21
CA GLY A 235 24.81 -24.00 8.95
C GLY A 235 24.82 -24.19 10.46
N LEU A 236 23.94 -25.05 11.00
CA LEU A 236 23.88 -25.38 12.43
C LEU A 236 25.12 -26.15 12.90
N LEU A 237 25.64 -27.07 12.09
CA LEU A 237 26.87 -27.82 12.39
C LEU A 237 28.10 -26.93 12.48
N ARG A 238 28.09 -25.74 11.86
CA ARG A 238 29.15 -24.72 12.01
C ARG A 238 29.08 -23.97 13.35
N ARG A 239 28.09 -24.26 14.20
CA ARG A 239 27.90 -23.67 15.53
C ARG A 239 28.11 -24.75 16.61
N PRO A 240 29.35 -24.93 17.11
CA PRO A 240 29.72 -26.10 17.91
C PRO A 240 28.88 -26.30 19.17
N ASP A 241 28.51 -25.22 19.87
CA ASP A 241 27.65 -25.31 21.06
C ASP A 241 26.23 -25.80 20.75
N VAL A 242 25.69 -25.41 19.58
CA VAL A 242 24.35 -25.81 19.16
C VAL A 242 24.35 -27.26 18.70
N ALA A 243 25.34 -27.65 17.89
CA ALA A 243 25.50 -29.01 17.42
C ALA A 243 25.70 -29.99 18.58
N PHE A 244 26.56 -29.64 19.55
CA PHE A 244 26.79 -30.44 20.75
C PHE A 244 25.51 -30.61 21.57
N ARG A 245 24.76 -29.52 21.82
CA ARG A 245 23.49 -29.60 22.58
C ARG A 245 22.44 -30.44 21.85
N ALA A 246 22.26 -30.24 20.55
CA ALA A 246 21.26 -30.96 19.77
C ALA A 246 21.56 -32.47 19.65
N MET A 247 22.84 -32.85 19.54
CA MET A 247 23.25 -34.26 19.50
C MET A 247 23.28 -34.92 20.88
N SER A 248 23.29 -34.14 21.96
CA SER A 248 23.22 -34.64 23.34
C SER A 248 21.79 -34.70 23.89
N ASP A 249 20.82 -34.17 23.14
CA ASP A 249 19.40 -34.24 23.49
C ASP A 249 18.87 -35.60 23.00
N ASP A 250 18.44 -36.46 23.92
CA ASP A 250 18.01 -37.83 23.59
C ASP A 250 16.79 -37.78 22.66
N TYR A 251 16.92 -38.37 21.48
CA TYR A 251 15.86 -38.53 20.48
C TYR A 251 14.72 -39.40 21.08
N PRO A 252 13.48 -38.91 21.24
CA PRO A 252 12.39 -39.79 21.63
C PRO A 252 12.07 -40.75 20.47
N ASP A 253 12.36 -42.02 20.69
CA ASP A 253 11.97 -43.17 19.87
C ASP A 253 10.44 -43.21 19.73
N TYR A 254 9.91 -42.82 18.56
CA TYR A 254 8.54 -43.13 18.18
C TYR A 254 8.51 -44.60 17.72
N GLY A 255 8.35 -45.47 18.70
CA GLY A 255 8.63 -46.90 18.61
C GLY A 255 7.94 -47.70 17.50
N GLN A 256 8.68 -48.70 17.02
CA GLN A 256 8.12 -49.93 16.47
C GLN A 256 7.55 -50.79 17.61
N HIS A 257 6.26 -50.64 17.93
CA HIS A 257 5.51 -51.70 18.62
C HIS A 257 4.83 -52.60 17.58
N GLY A 258 5.64 -53.47 16.96
CA GLY A 258 5.14 -54.70 16.34
C GLY A 258 4.96 -55.75 17.43
N THR A 259 3.71 -56.09 17.73
CA THR A 259 3.33 -57.15 18.66
C THR A 259 3.72 -58.52 18.09
N GLU A 260 4.74 -59.17 18.67
CA GLU A 260 4.94 -60.61 18.51
C GLU A 260 3.93 -61.36 19.41
N PRO A 261 3.09 -62.26 18.88
CA PRO A 261 2.28 -63.12 19.71
C PRO A 261 3.14 -64.26 20.28
N ALA A 262 3.12 -64.39 21.60
CA ALA A 262 3.73 -65.47 22.34
C ALA A 262 3.14 -66.83 21.90
N LEU A 263 3.98 -67.69 21.32
CA LEU A 263 3.72 -69.11 21.18
C LEU A 263 3.74 -69.76 22.57
N SER A 264 2.55 -70.06 23.09
CA SER A 264 2.35 -70.93 24.25
C SER A 264 2.67 -72.36 23.86
N HIS A 265 3.66 -72.93 24.54
CA HIS A 265 3.94 -74.37 24.58
C HIS A 265 3.16 -75.03 25.73
N ALA A 266 2.78 -76.28 25.45
CA ALA A 266 2.49 -77.40 26.36
C ALA A 266 1.05 -77.56 26.88
N ALA A 267 0.31 -78.54 26.32
CA ALA A 267 0.16 -79.91 26.84
C ALA A 267 -0.96 -80.64 26.09
#